data_AF-A0A351A632-F1
#
_entry.id   AF-A0A351A632-F1
#
_cell.length_a   1.000
_cell.length_b   1.000
_cell.length_c   1.000
_cell.angle_alpha   90.00
_cell.angle_beta   90.00
_cell.angle_gamma   90.00
#
_symmetry.space_group_name_H-M   'P 1'
#
loop_
_entity.id
_entity.type
_entity.pdbx_description
1 polymer ?
#
loop_
_entity_poly.entity_id
_entity_poly.type
_entity_poly.pdbx_seq_one_letter_code
_entity_poly.pdbx_strand_id
1 'polypeptide(L)'
;YGTGFSQPHIYHAMDQLGIAQYITRVGLLLGDVESLEEAKRAWVEDDAWQGLRRYVEDTFVIKDPVELFVAQNAALDGLLYALVYETIIDDVLSSQGGTPVAMLTQFMTDWFAETRKWVDATVKIAASESAENKAVMAGWLTHWRDRAAAALLPVGRIALGDRADEALAEVVQQFNARMAKAGVTL
;
A
#
# COMPACT_ATOMS: atom_id res chain seq x y z
N TYR A 1 15.28 15.33 12.85
CA TYR A 1 16.38 14.60 12.19
C TYR A 1 16.86 13.51 13.13
N GLY A 2 16.92 12.26 12.68
CA GLY A 2 17.38 11.16 13.54
C GLY A 2 17.63 9.89 12.73
N THR A 3 18.74 9.22 13.00
CA THR A 3 19.13 7.98 12.32
C THR A 3 18.05 6.90 12.42
N GLY A 4 17.37 6.83 13.56
CA GLY A 4 16.25 5.90 13.78
C GLY A 4 15.04 6.14 12.87
N PHE A 5 14.91 7.33 12.28
CA PHE A 5 13.89 7.61 11.27
C PHE A 5 14.46 7.41 9.86
N SER A 6 15.63 7.97 9.54
CA SER A 6 16.17 7.91 8.16
C SER A 6 16.61 6.51 7.71
N GLN A 7 17.14 5.69 8.63
CA GLN A 7 17.70 4.38 8.29
C GLN A 7 16.62 3.35 7.87
N PRO A 8 15.47 3.21 8.57
CA PRO A 8 14.37 2.39 8.08
C PRO A 8 13.86 2.82 6.71
N HIS A 9 13.79 4.14 6.43
CA HIS A 9 13.29 4.63 5.15
C HIS A 9 14.20 4.26 3.97
N ILE A 10 15.53 4.32 4.13
CA ILE A 10 16.42 3.91 3.04
C ILE A 10 16.36 2.39 2.80
N TYR A 11 16.21 1.58 3.85
CA TYR A 11 16.00 0.14 3.69
C TYR A 11 14.69 -0.15 2.96
N HIS A 12 13.60 0.48 3.39
CA HIS A 12 12.30 0.35 2.75
C HIS A 12 12.33 0.79 1.28
N ALA A 13 13.08 1.83 0.92
CA ALA A 13 13.24 2.26 -0.47
C ALA A 13 13.99 1.22 -1.31
N MET A 14 15.03 0.58 -0.77
CA MET A 14 15.75 -0.49 -1.46
C MET A 14 14.89 -1.75 -1.60
N ASP A 15 14.10 -2.08 -0.59
CA ASP A 15 13.15 -3.19 -0.65
C ASP A 15 12.07 -2.95 -1.72
N GLN A 16 11.51 -1.75 -1.79
CA GLN A 16 10.53 -1.39 -2.82
C GLN A 16 11.11 -1.50 -4.24
N LEU A 17 12.38 -1.13 -4.43
CA LEU A 17 13.08 -1.37 -5.70
C LEU A 17 13.21 -2.89 -5.99
N GLY A 18 13.51 -3.69 -4.97
CA GLY A 18 13.52 -5.15 -5.08
C GLY A 18 12.16 -5.74 -5.44
N ILE A 19 11.08 -5.26 -4.80
CA ILE A 19 9.70 -5.67 -5.09
C ILE A 19 9.34 -5.35 -6.54
N ALA A 20 9.68 -4.16 -7.03
CA ALA A 20 9.46 -3.79 -8.43
C ALA A 20 10.19 -4.72 -9.40
N GLN A 21 11.43 -5.10 -9.09
CA GLN A 21 12.19 -6.08 -9.88
C GLN A 21 11.55 -7.48 -9.86
N TYR A 22 11.03 -7.92 -8.70
CA TYR A 22 10.30 -9.18 -8.59
C TYR A 22 9.02 -9.17 -9.43
N ILE A 23 8.19 -8.13 -9.32
CA ILE A 23 6.96 -7.99 -10.12
C ILE A 23 7.30 -8.02 -11.62
N THR A 24 8.36 -7.35 -12.04
CA THR A 24 8.84 -7.38 -13.43
C THR A 24 9.19 -8.80 -13.88
N ARG A 25 9.91 -9.57 -13.03
CA ARG A 25 10.26 -10.97 -13.33
C ARG A 25 9.03 -11.87 -13.38
N VAL A 26 8.04 -11.66 -12.52
CA VAL A 26 6.77 -12.39 -12.56
C VAL A 26 6.03 -12.10 -13.86
N GLY A 27 5.94 -10.84 -14.28
CA GLY A 27 5.34 -10.47 -15.57
C GLY A 27 6.03 -11.14 -16.75
N LEU A 28 7.36 -11.15 -16.78
CA LEU A 28 8.14 -11.84 -17.82
C LEU A 28 8.02 -13.36 -17.78
N LEU A 29 7.80 -13.95 -16.60
CA LEU A 29 7.65 -15.40 -16.45
C LEU A 29 6.27 -15.89 -16.90
N LEU A 30 5.22 -15.12 -16.59
CA LEU A 30 3.84 -15.45 -16.93
C LEU A 30 3.46 -15.04 -18.35
N GLY A 31 4.15 -14.05 -18.91
CA GLY A 31 3.99 -13.58 -20.28
C GLY A 31 5.34 -13.37 -20.94
N ASP A 32 5.59 -12.15 -21.39
CA ASP A 32 6.79 -11.75 -22.13
C ASP A 32 7.07 -10.25 -22.01
N VAL A 33 7.96 -9.72 -22.86
CA VAL A 33 8.28 -8.29 -22.90
C VAL A 33 7.08 -7.45 -23.34
N GLU A 34 6.24 -7.94 -24.25
CA GLU A 34 5.05 -7.23 -24.70
C GLU A 34 4.02 -7.07 -23.57
N SER A 35 3.95 -8.06 -22.68
CA SER A 35 3.12 -8.03 -21.47
C SER A 35 3.53 -6.88 -20.53
N LEU A 36 4.82 -6.55 -20.44
CA LEU A 36 5.30 -5.40 -19.64
C LEU A 36 4.91 -4.05 -20.28
N GLU A 37 4.98 -3.95 -21.61
CA GLU A 37 4.57 -2.75 -22.33
C GLU A 37 3.05 -2.54 -22.24
N GLU A 38 2.26 -3.62 -22.28
CA GLU A 38 0.82 -3.56 -22.04
C GLU A 38 0.50 -3.12 -20.60
N ALA A 39 1.16 -3.68 -19.59
CA ALA A 39 0.98 -3.26 -18.21
C ALA A 39 1.32 -1.77 -18.01
N LYS A 40 2.39 -1.29 -18.63
CA LYS A 40 2.75 0.13 -18.63
C LYS A 40 1.72 0.99 -19.35
N ARG A 41 1.21 0.55 -20.49
CA ARG A 41 0.14 1.25 -21.21
C ARG A 41 -1.12 1.36 -20.36
N ALA A 42 -1.53 0.28 -19.70
CA ALA A 42 -2.65 0.30 -18.76
C ALA A 42 -2.41 1.31 -17.63
N TRP A 43 -1.23 1.32 -17.01
CA TRP A 43 -0.88 2.31 -15.99
C TRP A 43 -1.01 3.77 -16.49
N VAL A 44 -0.60 4.04 -17.73
CA VAL A 44 -0.57 5.40 -18.30
C VAL A 44 -1.93 5.85 -18.83
N GLU A 45 -2.72 4.94 -19.41
CA GLU A 45 -3.88 5.28 -20.25
C GLU A 45 -5.22 4.80 -19.70
N ASP A 46 -5.26 3.72 -18.91
CA ASP A 46 -6.51 3.15 -18.41
C ASP A 46 -7.03 3.94 -17.20
N ASP A 47 -8.29 4.38 -17.27
CA ASP A 47 -9.00 5.15 -16.26
C ASP A 47 -8.98 4.48 -14.88
N ALA A 48 -8.97 3.14 -14.82
CA ALA A 48 -8.93 2.38 -13.57
C ALA A 48 -7.65 2.66 -12.75
N TRP A 49 -6.54 2.98 -13.43
CA TRP A 49 -5.25 3.24 -12.78
C TRP A 49 -5.01 4.73 -12.49
N GLN A 50 -5.75 5.64 -13.12
CA GLN A 50 -5.45 7.08 -13.02
C GLN A 50 -5.64 7.64 -11.61
N GLY A 51 -6.57 7.09 -10.82
CA GLY A 51 -6.73 7.46 -9.42
C GLY A 51 -5.49 7.16 -8.58
N LEU A 52 -4.93 5.95 -8.74
CA LEU A 52 -3.70 5.53 -8.06
C LEU A 52 -2.47 6.25 -8.61
N ARG A 53 -2.38 6.44 -9.92
CA ARG A 53 -1.30 7.21 -10.53
C ARG A 53 -1.25 8.64 -10.02
N ARG A 54 -2.39 9.32 -9.96
CA ARG A 54 -2.48 10.66 -9.38
C ARG A 54 -2.09 10.68 -7.90
N TYR A 55 -2.52 9.68 -7.12
CA TYR A 55 -2.10 9.55 -5.73
C TYR A 55 -0.57 9.53 -5.61
N VAL A 56 0.10 8.68 -6.40
CA VAL A 56 1.57 8.54 -6.40
C VAL A 56 2.26 9.83 -6.87
N GLU A 57 1.77 10.46 -7.93
CA GLU A 57 2.34 11.73 -8.41
C GLU A 57 2.17 12.86 -7.38
N ASP A 58 1.05 12.91 -6.68
CA ASP A 58 0.81 13.88 -5.61
C ASP A 58 1.76 13.66 -4.41
N THR A 59 2.17 12.42 -4.09
CA THR A 59 3.12 12.19 -2.98
C THR A 59 4.52 12.70 -3.30
N PHE A 60 4.93 12.74 -4.57
CA PHE A 60 6.25 13.24 -4.98
C PHE A 60 6.49 14.72 -4.67
N VAL A 61 5.42 15.49 -4.48
CA VAL A 61 5.51 16.93 -4.23
C VAL A 61 5.31 17.32 -2.76
N ILE A 62 5.01 16.36 -1.88
CA ILE A 62 4.88 16.58 -0.43
C ILE A 62 6.23 17.03 0.15
N LYS A 63 6.21 18.09 0.97
CA LYS A 63 7.42 18.68 1.56
C LYS A 63 7.70 18.16 2.97
N ASP A 64 6.66 17.86 3.72
CA ASP A 64 6.82 17.32 5.06
C ASP A 64 7.15 15.82 4.97
N PRO A 65 8.31 15.38 5.47
CA PRO A 65 8.72 13.98 5.38
C PRO A 65 7.87 13.04 6.25
N VAL A 66 7.24 13.55 7.33
CA VAL A 66 6.35 12.76 8.17
C VAL A 66 4.99 12.61 7.49
N GLU A 67 4.49 13.67 6.85
CA GLU A 67 3.30 13.56 6.00
C GLU A 67 3.50 12.57 4.86
N LEU A 68 4.66 12.61 4.18
CA LEU A 68 4.99 11.65 3.13
C LEU A 68 5.06 10.21 3.64
N PHE A 69 5.65 10.00 4.83
CA PHE A 69 5.64 8.70 5.51
C PHE A 69 4.21 8.22 5.79
N VAL A 70 3.32 9.11 6.25
CA VAL A 70 1.90 8.77 6.47
C VAL A 70 1.21 8.41 5.16
N ALA A 71 1.43 9.19 4.09
CA ALA A 71 0.82 8.95 2.79
C ALA A 71 1.28 7.63 2.17
N GLN A 72 2.59 7.35 2.17
CA GLN A 72 3.16 6.17 1.52
C GLN A 72 3.11 4.94 2.43
N ASN A 73 3.87 4.96 3.53
CA ASN A 73 4.16 3.76 4.32
C ASN A 73 2.99 3.36 5.23
N ALA A 74 2.25 4.33 5.76
CA ALA A 74 1.11 4.03 6.61
C ALA A 74 -0.15 3.77 5.78
N ALA A 75 -0.61 4.77 5.02
CA ALA A 75 -1.89 4.73 4.31
C ALA A 75 -1.84 3.85 3.05
N LEU A 76 -1.07 4.24 2.02
CA LEU A 76 -1.09 3.51 0.75
C LEU A 76 -0.66 2.05 0.92
N ASP A 77 0.52 1.80 1.47
CA ASP A 77 1.01 0.43 1.68
C ASP A 77 0.08 -0.35 2.63
N GLY A 78 -0.49 0.34 3.63
CA GLY A 78 -1.45 -0.21 4.58
C GLY A 78 -2.70 -0.82 3.95
N LEU A 79 -3.20 -0.20 2.88
CA LEU A 79 -4.39 -0.65 2.17
C LEU A 79 -4.03 -1.52 0.97
N LEU A 80 -3.00 -1.14 0.22
CA LEU A 80 -2.58 -1.80 -1.02
C LEU A 80 -2.13 -3.23 -0.76
N TYR A 81 -1.28 -3.46 0.24
CA TYR A 81 -0.74 -4.80 0.47
C TYR A 81 -1.82 -5.78 0.95
N ALA A 82 -2.70 -5.32 1.83
CA ALA A 82 -3.84 -6.13 2.29
C ALA A 82 -4.80 -6.45 1.13
N LEU A 83 -5.15 -5.45 0.32
CA LEU A 83 -6.06 -5.66 -0.82
C LEU A 83 -5.44 -6.57 -1.88
N VAL A 84 -4.19 -6.31 -2.29
CA VAL A 84 -3.57 -7.01 -3.42
C VAL A 84 -3.08 -8.39 -3.02
N TYR A 85 -2.25 -8.51 -1.98
CA TYR A 85 -1.59 -9.77 -1.65
C TYR A 85 -2.49 -10.66 -0.81
N GLU A 86 -3.17 -10.12 0.21
CA GLU A 86 -4.00 -10.95 1.10
C GLU A 86 -5.38 -11.26 0.47
N THR A 87 -6.07 -10.27 -0.12
CA THR A 87 -7.42 -10.50 -0.69
C THR A 87 -7.39 -10.97 -2.15
N ILE A 88 -6.75 -10.23 -3.06
CA ILE A 88 -6.83 -10.54 -4.49
C ILE A 88 -6.01 -11.79 -4.83
N ILE A 89 -4.77 -11.88 -4.36
CA ILE A 89 -3.87 -12.99 -4.71
C ILE A 89 -4.14 -14.24 -3.87
N ASP A 90 -4.06 -14.13 -2.55
CA ASP A 90 -4.10 -15.30 -1.67
C ASP A 90 -5.50 -15.90 -1.49
N ASP A 91 -6.57 -15.09 -1.57
CA ASP A 91 -7.95 -15.59 -1.55
C ASP A 91 -8.49 -15.82 -2.98
N VAL A 92 -8.69 -14.75 -3.75
CA VAL A 92 -9.45 -14.84 -5.01
C VAL A 92 -8.70 -15.60 -6.11
N LEU A 93 -7.50 -15.18 -6.49
CA LEU A 93 -6.73 -15.82 -7.55
C LEU A 93 -6.40 -17.27 -7.18
N SER A 94 -5.97 -17.51 -5.94
CA SER A 94 -5.67 -18.87 -5.47
C SER A 94 -6.88 -19.82 -5.57
N SER A 95 -8.09 -19.34 -5.26
CA SER A 95 -9.32 -20.13 -5.42
C SER A 95 -9.67 -20.46 -6.89
N GLN A 96 -9.12 -19.69 -7.84
CA GLN A 96 -9.34 -19.82 -9.29
C GLN A 96 -8.17 -20.49 -10.02
N GLY A 97 -7.25 -21.14 -9.29
CA GLY A 97 -6.08 -21.83 -9.87
C GLY A 97 -4.83 -20.95 -9.98
N GLY A 98 -4.85 -19.74 -9.45
CA GLY A 98 -3.73 -18.79 -9.39
C GLY A 98 -2.73 -19.04 -8.27
N THR A 99 -2.73 -20.21 -7.63
CA THR A 99 -1.77 -20.56 -6.56
C THR A 99 -0.29 -20.32 -6.94
N PRO A 100 0.16 -20.58 -8.19
CA PRO A 100 1.54 -20.25 -8.56
C PRO A 100 1.86 -18.76 -8.44
N VAL A 101 0.89 -17.86 -8.67
CA VAL A 101 1.08 -16.41 -8.50
C VAL A 101 1.29 -16.07 -7.03
N ALA A 102 0.48 -16.64 -6.13
CA ALA A 102 0.66 -16.47 -4.68
C ALA A 102 2.06 -16.93 -4.22
N MET A 103 2.53 -18.08 -4.71
CA MET A 103 3.88 -18.54 -4.42
C MET A 103 4.97 -17.59 -4.92
N LEU A 104 4.78 -16.96 -6.09
CA LEU A 104 5.71 -16.00 -6.67
C LEU A 104 5.70 -14.65 -5.94
N THR A 105 4.63 -14.32 -5.23
CA THR A 105 4.47 -13.05 -4.49
C THR A 105 4.60 -13.19 -2.97
N GLN A 106 4.92 -14.38 -2.45
CA GLN A 106 5.05 -14.64 -1.01
C GLN A 106 6.00 -13.65 -0.31
N PHE A 107 7.08 -13.23 -0.99
CA PHE A 107 8.03 -12.26 -0.46
C PHE A 107 7.35 -10.96 -0.04
N MET A 108 6.38 -10.46 -0.82
CA MET A 108 5.69 -9.20 -0.55
C MET A 108 4.78 -9.31 0.68
N THR A 109 4.10 -10.44 0.85
CA THR A 109 3.28 -10.74 2.03
C THR A 109 4.13 -10.77 3.31
N ASP A 110 5.24 -11.52 3.27
CA ASP A 110 6.14 -11.66 4.42
C ASP A 110 6.81 -10.33 4.77
N TRP A 111 7.30 -9.62 3.74
CA TRP A 111 7.93 -8.31 3.88
C TRP A 111 6.97 -7.29 4.50
N PHE A 112 5.70 -7.25 4.08
CA PHE A 112 4.73 -6.30 4.63
C PHE A 112 4.38 -6.63 6.08
N ALA A 113 4.22 -7.92 6.41
CA ALA A 113 3.95 -8.37 7.77
C ALA A 113 5.08 -7.99 8.74
N GLU A 114 6.32 -7.98 8.28
CA GLU A 114 7.48 -7.50 9.04
C GLU A 114 7.54 -5.97 9.10
N THR A 115 7.52 -5.29 7.95
CA THR A 115 7.78 -3.86 7.86
C THR A 115 6.66 -3.01 8.45
N ARG A 116 5.40 -3.45 8.42
CA ARG A 116 4.31 -2.71 9.06
C ARG A 116 4.54 -2.46 10.56
N LYS A 117 5.35 -3.29 11.23
CA LYS A 117 5.63 -3.16 12.67
C LYS A 117 6.40 -1.87 12.99
N TRP A 118 7.40 -1.50 12.19
CA TRP A 118 8.16 -0.27 12.43
C TRP A 118 7.34 0.98 12.07
N VAL A 119 6.46 0.86 11.05
CA VAL A 119 5.50 1.90 10.68
C VAL A 119 4.55 2.18 11.85
N ASP A 120 3.90 1.15 12.38
CA ASP A 120 2.98 1.25 13.52
C ASP A 120 3.68 1.82 14.77
N ALA A 121 4.92 1.38 15.04
CA ALA A 121 5.72 1.92 16.13
C ALA A 121 6.04 3.41 15.95
N THR A 122 6.36 3.84 14.74
CA THR A 122 6.64 5.25 14.41
C THR A 122 5.41 6.12 14.58
N VAL A 123 4.24 5.67 14.08
CA VAL A 123 2.96 6.36 14.29
C VAL A 123 2.66 6.48 15.78
N LYS A 124 2.86 5.41 16.55
CA LYS A 124 2.61 5.40 17.99
C LYS A 124 3.49 6.39 18.76
N ILE A 125 4.78 6.42 18.45
CA ILE A 125 5.73 7.35 19.08
C ILE A 125 5.32 8.79 18.75
N ALA A 126 5.09 9.10 17.47
CA ALA A 126 4.69 10.45 17.04
C ALA A 126 3.39 10.92 17.71
N ALA A 127 2.37 10.05 17.79
CA ALA A 127 1.09 10.36 18.40
C ALA A 127 1.13 10.44 19.93
N SER A 128 2.11 9.81 20.58
CA SER A 128 2.24 9.80 22.04
C SER A 128 3.07 10.98 22.56
N GLU A 129 3.81 11.66 21.70
CA GLU A 129 4.69 12.78 22.06
C GLU A 129 3.91 14.02 22.53
N SER A 130 2.81 14.37 21.85
CA SER A 130 1.96 15.51 22.24
C SER A 130 0.53 15.38 21.69
N ALA A 131 -0.40 16.12 22.28
CA ALA A 131 -1.78 16.16 21.81
C ALA A 131 -1.90 16.81 20.42
N GLU A 132 -1.05 17.79 20.13
CA GLU A 132 -0.96 18.49 18.85
C GLU A 132 -0.45 17.53 17.75
N ASN A 133 0.61 16.76 18.02
CA ASN A 133 1.12 15.77 17.07
C ASN A 133 0.07 14.70 16.80
N LYS A 134 -0.63 14.24 17.84
CA LYS A 134 -1.73 13.28 17.68
C LYS A 134 -2.83 13.82 16.77
N ALA A 135 -3.20 15.10 16.90
CA ALA A 135 -4.21 15.72 16.05
C ALA A 135 -3.75 15.82 14.59
N VAL A 136 -2.48 16.21 14.34
CA VAL A 136 -1.90 16.25 12.99
C VAL A 136 -1.86 14.86 12.37
N MET A 137 -1.38 13.85 13.12
CA MET A 137 -1.34 12.46 12.66
C MET A 137 -2.73 11.92 12.33
N ALA A 138 -3.74 12.19 13.16
CA ALA A 138 -5.12 11.79 12.88
C ALA A 138 -5.66 12.44 11.59
N GLY A 139 -5.37 13.73 11.40
CA GLY A 139 -5.74 14.47 10.19
C GLY A 139 -5.11 13.88 8.92
N TRP A 140 -3.79 13.67 8.94
CA TRP A 140 -3.08 13.07 7.80
C TRP A 140 -3.49 11.63 7.53
N LEU A 141 -3.60 10.78 8.56
CA LEU A 141 -4.00 9.39 8.40
C LEU A 141 -5.41 9.27 7.82
N THR A 142 -6.36 10.09 8.29
CA THR A 142 -7.73 10.12 7.75
C THR A 142 -7.71 10.56 6.28
N HIS A 143 -7.06 11.68 5.98
CA HIS A 143 -6.98 12.23 4.64
C HIS A 143 -6.38 11.23 3.64
N TRP A 144 -5.20 10.69 3.96
CA TRP A 144 -4.47 9.81 3.05
C TRP A 144 -5.09 8.41 2.97
N ARG A 145 -5.68 7.88 4.05
CA ARG A 145 -6.48 6.63 4.01
C ARG A 145 -7.63 6.76 3.02
N ASP A 146 -8.42 7.83 3.12
CA ASP A 146 -9.61 8.00 2.28
C ASP A 146 -9.20 8.18 0.80
N ARG A 147 -8.12 8.92 0.54
CA ARG A 147 -7.55 9.05 -0.81
C ARG A 147 -7.02 7.72 -1.35
N ALA A 148 -6.31 6.94 -0.53
CA ALA A 148 -5.78 5.63 -0.93
C ALA A 148 -6.92 4.65 -1.22
N ALA A 149 -7.96 4.61 -0.37
CA ALA A 149 -9.15 3.80 -0.62
C ALA A 149 -9.84 4.17 -1.94
N ALA A 150 -10.11 5.47 -2.15
CA ALA A 150 -10.72 5.93 -3.40
C ALA A 150 -9.86 5.60 -4.65
N ALA A 151 -8.54 5.68 -4.52
CA ALA A 151 -7.60 5.35 -5.59
C ALA A 151 -7.50 3.85 -5.88
N LEU A 152 -7.64 3.01 -4.87
CA LEU A 152 -7.54 1.54 -4.99
C LEU A 152 -8.84 0.89 -5.42
N LEU A 153 -10.00 1.54 -5.22
CA LEU A 153 -11.30 0.95 -5.56
C LEU A 153 -11.42 0.54 -7.03
N PRO A 154 -11.08 1.38 -8.03
CA PRO A 154 -11.17 0.97 -9.44
C PRO A 154 -10.20 -0.16 -9.78
N VAL A 155 -9.01 -0.17 -9.17
CA VAL A 155 -8.03 -1.25 -9.32
C VAL A 155 -8.57 -2.56 -8.73
N GLY A 156 -9.16 -2.51 -7.54
CA GLY A 156 -9.78 -3.68 -6.91
C GLY A 156 -10.91 -4.26 -7.75
N ARG A 157 -11.69 -3.42 -8.46
CA ARG A 157 -12.76 -3.86 -9.37
C ARG A 157 -12.25 -4.69 -10.54
N ILE A 158 -11.01 -4.52 -10.98
CA ILE A 158 -10.41 -5.34 -12.05
C ILE A 158 -10.41 -6.83 -11.64
N ALA A 159 -10.08 -7.13 -10.38
CA ALA A 159 -10.00 -8.51 -9.90
C ALA A 159 -11.27 -8.99 -9.18
N LEU A 160 -11.97 -8.10 -8.48
CA LEU A 160 -13.06 -8.45 -7.56
C LEU A 160 -14.46 -8.12 -8.11
N GLY A 161 -14.56 -7.33 -9.19
CA GLY A 161 -15.84 -6.83 -9.70
C GLY A 161 -16.65 -6.13 -8.62
N ASP A 162 -17.93 -6.50 -8.49
CA ASP A 162 -18.87 -5.93 -7.51
C ASP A 162 -18.45 -6.16 -6.04
N ARG A 163 -17.56 -7.12 -5.76
CA ARG A 163 -17.05 -7.40 -4.40
C ARG A 163 -15.98 -6.40 -3.94
N ALA A 164 -15.45 -5.55 -4.84
CA ALA A 164 -14.35 -4.64 -4.52
C ALA A 164 -14.72 -3.64 -3.42
N ASP A 165 -15.95 -3.12 -3.43
CA ASP A 165 -16.43 -2.16 -2.45
C ASP A 165 -16.45 -2.76 -1.03
N GLU A 166 -16.93 -4.00 -0.88
CA GLU A 166 -16.95 -4.72 0.40
C GLU A 166 -15.54 -5.06 0.89
N ALA A 167 -14.70 -5.62 0.01
CA ALA A 167 -13.32 -5.97 0.35
C ALA A 167 -12.51 -4.75 0.78
N LEU A 168 -12.65 -3.63 0.07
CA LEU A 168 -11.95 -2.40 0.42
C LEU A 168 -12.47 -1.82 1.75
N ALA A 169 -13.78 -1.89 2.02
CA ALA A 169 -14.34 -1.48 3.30
C ALA A 169 -13.76 -2.30 4.47
N GLU A 170 -13.60 -3.61 4.29
CA GLU A 170 -12.95 -4.47 5.28
C GLU A 170 -11.48 -4.07 5.50
N VAL A 171 -10.71 -3.89 4.43
CA VAL A 171 -9.31 -3.44 4.50
C VAL A 171 -9.18 -2.09 5.23
N VAL A 172 -10.09 -1.15 4.98
CA VAL A 172 -10.15 0.14 5.69
C VAL A 172 -10.46 -0.05 7.18
N GLN A 173 -11.36 -0.98 7.54
CA GLN A 173 -11.65 -1.29 8.94
C GLN A 173 -10.43 -1.91 9.65
N GLN A 174 -9.73 -2.82 8.99
CA GLN A 174 -8.49 -3.41 9.52
C GLN A 174 -7.41 -2.33 9.72
N PHE A 175 -7.26 -1.41 8.77
CA PHE A 175 -6.37 -0.26 8.89
C PHE A 175 -6.74 0.63 10.09
N ASN A 176 -8.03 0.98 10.25
CA ASN A 176 -8.50 1.80 11.37
C ASN A 176 -8.24 1.11 12.72
N ALA A 177 -8.48 -0.20 12.80
CA ALA A 177 -8.18 -0.98 14.00
C ALA A 177 -6.67 -1.00 14.32
N ARG A 178 -5.81 -1.06 13.29
CA ARG A 178 -4.36 -0.99 13.44
C ARG A 178 -3.91 0.39 13.95
N MET A 179 -4.42 1.48 13.36
CA MET A 179 -4.09 2.84 13.80
C MET A 179 -4.60 3.13 15.21
N ALA A 180 -5.77 2.60 15.58
CA ALA A 180 -6.28 2.70 16.95
C ALA A 180 -5.35 2.03 17.97
N LYS A 181 -4.77 0.87 17.64
CA LYS A 181 -3.73 0.21 18.47
C LYS A 181 -2.44 1.02 18.55
N ALA A 182 -2.10 1.78 17.50
CA ALA A 182 -1.02 2.73 17.50
C ALA A 182 -1.35 4.04 18.26
N GLY A 183 -2.56 4.18 18.80
CA GLY A 183 -2.96 5.33 19.63
C GLY A 183 -3.65 6.46 18.86
N VAL A 184 -4.02 6.24 17.59
CA VAL A 184 -4.75 7.20 16.74
C VAL A 184 -6.08 6.60 16.30
N THR A 185 -7.19 7.13 16.82
CA THR A 185 -8.54 6.73 16.42
C THR A 185 -8.97 7.56 15.21
N LEU A 186 -9.46 6.90 14.15
CA LEU A 186 -9.81 7.45 12.84
C LEU A 186 -11.26 7.15 12.43
#